data_AF-A0A7C2U7P4-F1
#
_entry.id   AF-A0A7C2U7P4-F1
#
_cell.length_a   1.000
_cell.length_b   1.000
_cell.length_c   1.000
_cell.angle_alpha   90.00
_cell.angle_beta   90.00
_cell.angle_gamma   90.00
#
_symmetry.space_group_name_H-M   'P 1'
#
loop_
_entity.id
_entity.type
_entity.pdbx_description
1 polymer ?
#
loop_
_entity_poly.entity_id
_entity_poly.type
_entity_poly.pdbx_seq_one_letter_code
_entity_poly.pdbx_strand_id
1 'polypeptide(L)'
;MPNPNAVVSTVVRLEPPLDRPAAELLRSERGLSVELRDGRRVRLDPANPRSAGFAQILDGLSKQRLPVYLEIDPATSAVTRLLIPHVARVVNVRPLDDGGLEVALEPSHARHLLRRGAADFAELEKQLREAMRTGEVVIVTEDDAHNIIDVRGFTPGPDGPLPPLPPFPRPKPPEWPWPLRWILELLKRLWRWPWWPWWWFRCLSATRAQQIFDAMNATTCNPLTVPAPCIPFLYPDDGCWARAHEMCRLMLNMGVTPKKVWIQASTRLHVNTKNSPACFVEWGWHVAPTLCVRGPHFFQTQQMVIDPSLFTTPVSKATWKGVQGDPGASLTDTDASIYWLWGSGTDPTYTQTSYYLNYYRLQLQSRAVQYGSPPYAYCP
;
A
#
# COMPACT_ATOMS: atom_id res chain seq x y z
N MET A 1 -13.24 21.26 -16.30
CA MET A 1 -12.18 20.42 -16.89
C MET A 1 -11.19 20.25 -15.77
N PRO A 2 -10.87 18.99 -15.38
CA PRO A 2 -9.81 18.75 -14.42
C PRO A 2 -8.59 19.57 -14.81
N ASN A 3 -8.00 20.23 -13.81
CA ASN A 3 -6.94 21.24 -13.89
C ASN A 3 -6.27 21.33 -15.29
N PRO A 4 -6.46 22.41 -16.08
CA PRO A 4 -5.97 22.46 -17.46
C PRO A 4 -4.45 22.38 -17.58
N ASN A 5 -3.74 22.63 -16.48
CA ASN A 5 -2.28 22.53 -16.38
C ASN A 5 -1.81 21.15 -15.90
N ALA A 6 -2.74 20.21 -15.65
CA ALA A 6 -2.45 18.86 -15.23
C ALA A 6 -2.40 17.88 -16.40
N VAL A 7 -1.34 17.10 -16.45
CA VAL A 7 -1.15 16.04 -17.43
C VAL A 7 -0.99 14.72 -16.71
N VAL A 8 -1.85 13.75 -17.05
CA VAL A 8 -1.63 12.36 -16.73
C VAL A 8 -0.98 11.68 -17.91
N SER A 9 0.20 11.12 -17.71
CA SER A 9 0.93 10.40 -18.76
C SER A 9 1.27 8.99 -18.32
N THR A 10 1.03 8.03 -19.21
CA THR A 10 1.38 6.61 -19.05
C THR A 10 2.72 6.27 -19.67
N VAL A 11 3.32 7.21 -20.40
CA VAL A 11 4.66 7.11 -20.97
C VAL A 11 5.47 8.30 -20.48
N VAL A 12 6.60 8.00 -19.83
CA VAL A 12 7.51 8.99 -19.27
C VAL A 12 8.91 8.63 -19.73
N ARG A 13 9.59 9.54 -20.41
CA ARG A 13 10.99 9.36 -20.80
C ARG A 13 11.83 10.55 -20.37
N LEU A 14 12.88 10.29 -19.61
CA LEU A 14 13.84 11.31 -19.21
C LEU A 14 14.87 11.56 -20.32
N GLU A 15 15.14 12.84 -20.55
CA GLU A 15 16.14 13.31 -21.50
C GLU A 15 17.06 14.36 -20.84
N PRO A 16 18.38 14.05 -20.70
CA PRO A 16 19.01 12.74 -20.90
C PRO A 16 18.50 11.66 -19.93
N PRO A 17 18.72 10.36 -20.24
CA PRO A 17 18.49 9.28 -19.28
C PRO A 17 19.28 9.47 -17.98
N LEU A 18 18.78 8.93 -16.88
CA LEU A 18 19.41 9.06 -15.56
C LEU A 18 20.57 8.07 -15.37
N ASP A 19 21.68 8.30 -16.09
CA ASP A 19 22.93 7.51 -16.03
C ASP A 19 23.92 8.01 -14.96
N ARG A 20 23.66 9.20 -14.39
CA ARG A 20 24.42 9.90 -13.36
C ARG A 20 23.48 10.51 -12.31
N PRO A 21 23.99 11.02 -11.17
CA PRO A 21 23.15 11.66 -10.17
C PRO A 21 22.29 12.78 -10.77
N ALA A 22 20.98 12.77 -10.49
CA ALA A 22 20.03 13.75 -11.03
C ALA A 22 20.44 15.22 -10.80
N ALA A 23 21.04 15.51 -9.64
CA ALA A 23 21.53 16.84 -9.31
C ALA A 23 22.70 17.32 -10.19
N GLU A 24 23.49 16.40 -10.75
CA GLU A 24 24.54 16.73 -11.73
C GLU A 24 23.90 17.08 -13.08
N LEU A 25 22.99 16.22 -13.56
CA LEU A 25 22.32 16.40 -14.86
C LEU A 25 21.46 17.67 -14.89
N LEU A 26 20.80 18.02 -13.79
CA LEU A 26 20.02 19.27 -13.67
C LEU A 26 20.88 20.53 -13.85
N ARG A 27 22.14 20.51 -13.41
CA ARG A 27 23.05 21.66 -13.51
C ARG A 27 23.78 21.72 -14.85
N SER A 28 23.65 20.69 -15.69
CA SER A 28 24.24 20.70 -17.02
C SER A 28 23.53 21.72 -17.93
N GLU A 29 24.21 22.19 -18.97
CA GLU A 29 23.63 23.15 -19.94
C GLU A 29 22.34 22.63 -20.61
N ARG A 30 22.21 21.30 -20.74
CA ARG A 30 21.01 20.67 -21.32
C ARG A 30 19.85 20.57 -20.33
N GLY A 31 20.13 20.61 -19.02
CA GLY A 31 19.18 20.35 -17.95
C GLY A 31 18.59 18.94 -18.00
N LEU A 32 17.46 18.74 -17.30
CA LEU A 32 16.62 17.55 -17.43
C LEU A 32 15.25 17.92 -17.97
N SER A 33 14.77 17.14 -18.93
CA SER A 33 13.43 17.23 -19.47
C SER A 33 12.77 15.86 -19.51
N VAL A 34 11.44 15.88 -19.58
CA VAL A 34 10.60 14.70 -19.62
C VAL A 34 9.75 14.78 -20.87
N GLU A 35 9.89 13.78 -21.73
CA GLU A 35 8.98 13.56 -22.85
C GLU A 35 7.79 12.72 -22.36
N LEU A 36 6.59 13.26 -22.60
CA LEU A 36 5.31 12.63 -22.29
C LEU A 36 4.72 11.97 -23.53
N ARG A 37 3.73 11.10 -23.33
CA ARG A 37 3.08 10.33 -24.41
C ARG A 37 2.59 11.16 -25.60
N ASP A 38 2.11 12.39 -25.39
CA ASP A 38 1.61 13.28 -26.44
C ASP A 38 2.74 14.02 -27.19
N GLY A 39 4.01 13.65 -26.96
CA GLY A 39 5.18 14.33 -27.50
C GLY A 39 5.50 15.64 -26.78
N ARG A 40 4.71 16.02 -25.77
CA ARG A 40 4.97 17.21 -24.98
C ARG A 40 6.23 17.02 -24.16
N ARG A 41 7.12 18.01 -24.20
CA ARG A 41 8.34 18.04 -23.39
C ARG A 41 8.16 19.02 -22.23
N VAL A 42 8.33 18.54 -21.01
CA VAL A 42 8.30 19.36 -19.78
C VAL A 42 9.68 19.40 -19.14
N ARG A 43 9.96 20.44 -18.36
CA ARG A 43 11.29 20.67 -17.78
C ARG A 43 11.28 20.48 -16.27
N LEU A 44 12.41 19.99 -15.74
CA LEU A 44 12.67 20.03 -14.31
C LEU A 44 13.50 21.28 -14.01
N ASP A 45 12.96 22.17 -13.18
CA ASP A 45 13.61 23.43 -12.84
C ASP A 45 14.79 23.19 -11.88
N PRO A 46 16.03 23.54 -12.24
CA PRO A 46 17.18 23.35 -11.35
C PRO A 46 17.13 24.21 -10.07
N ALA A 47 16.35 25.29 -10.05
CA ALA A 47 16.15 26.12 -8.85
C ALA A 47 15.17 25.48 -7.85
N ASN A 48 14.29 24.58 -8.31
CA ASN A 48 13.38 23.85 -7.43
C ASN A 48 14.15 22.70 -6.74
N PRO A 49 14.28 22.72 -5.40
CA PRO A 49 15.05 21.70 -4.66
C PRO A 49 14.45 20.29 -4.81
N ARG A 50 13.18 20.17 -5.21
CA ARG A 50 12.49 18.88 -5.42
C ARG A 50 12.81 18.23 -6.76
N SER A 51 13.35 18.97 -7.73
CA SER A 51 13.57 18.49 -9.10
C SER A 51 14.47 17.26 -9.18
N ALA A 52 15.49 17.16 -8.34
CA ALA A 52 16.36 15.97 -8.32
C ALA A 52 15.60 14.72 -7.86
N GLY A 53 14.72 14.87 -6.87
CA GLY A 53 13.84 13.80 -6.40
C GLY A 53 12.78 13.43 -7.44
N PHE A 54 12.17 14.43 -8.08
CA PHE A 54 11.23 14.20 -9.18
C PHE A 54 11.86 13.41 -10.33
N ALA A 55 13.10 13.74 -10.71
CA ALA A 55 13.82 12.97 -11.74
C ALA A 55 13.98 11.49 -11.37
N GLN A 56 14.34 11.18 -10.13
CA GLN A 56 14.47 9.80 -9.65
C GLN A 56 13.14 9.05 -9.66
N ILE A 57 12.06 9.72 -9.23
CA ILE A 57 10.72 9.13 -9.23
C ILE A 57 10.25 8.87 -10.67
N LEU A 58 10.42 9.84 -11.57
CA LEU A 58 10.05 9.71 -12.99
C LEU A 58 10.82 8.57 -13.68
N ASP A 59 12.10 8.41 -13.38
CA ASP A 59 12.90 7.29 -13.87
C ASP A 59 12.34 5.94 -13.35
N GLY A 60 11.99 5.88 -12.06
CA GLY A 60 11.38 4.71 -11.44
C GLY A 60 10.01 4.35 -12.05
N LEU A 61 9.15 5.35 -12.28
CA LEU A 61 7.85 5.18 -12.94
C LEU A 61 8.02 4.72 -14.39
N SER A 62 8.97 5.31 -15.13
CA SER A 62 9.31 4.93 -16.50
C SER A 62 9.72 3.46 -16.60
N LYS A 63 10.66 3.02 -15.75
CA LYS A 63 11.13 1.63 -15.69
C LYS A 63 10.02 0.63 -15.35
N GLN A 64 9.08 1.04 -14.49
CA GLN A 64 7.93 0.23 -14.11
C GLN A 64 6.73 0.37 -15.05
N ARG A 65 6.79 1.28 -16.03
CA ARG A 65 5.69 1.63 -16.94
C ARG A 65 4.42 2.00 -16.19
N LEU A 66 4.58 2.82 -15.15
CA LEU A 66 3.49 3.34 -14.32
C LEU A 66 3.08 4.75 -14.78
N PRO A 67 1.80 5.12 -14.63
CA PRO A 67 1.37 6.48 -14.92
C PRO A 67 1.95 7.49 -13.92
N VAL A 68 2.02 8.73 -14.36
CA VAL A 68 2.35 9.89 -13.55
C VAL A 68 1.31 10.98 -13.76
N TYR A 69 0.97 11.71 -12.70
CA TYR A 69 0.24 12.96 -12.79
C TYR A 69 1.22 14.12 -12.54
N LEU A 70 1.24 15.09 -13.44
CA LEU A 70 2.12 16.26 -13.37
C LEU A 70 1.29 17.53 -13.46
N GLU A 71 1.54 18.48 -12.56
CA GLU A 71 1.13 19.89 -12.77
C GLU A 71 2.32 20.66 -13.31
N ILE A 72 2.04 21.49 -14.32
CA ILE A 72 3.06 22.19 -15.10
C ILE A 72 2.77 23.69 -15.03
N ASP A 73 3.80 24.49 -14.77
CA ASP A 73 3.70 25.94 -14.92
C ASP A 73 3.60 26.30 -16.41
N PRO A 74 2.49 26.92 -16.87
CA PRO A 74 2.30 27.24 -18.28
C PRO A 74 3.30 28.26 -18.83
N ALA A 75 3.93 29.09 -17.98
CA ALA A 75 4.89 30.09 -18.44
C ALA A 75 6.29 29.49 -18.68
N THR A 76 6.69 28.51 -17.88
CA THR A 76 8.05 27.96 -17.86
C THR A 76 8.13 26.52 -18.36
N SER A 77 6.98 25.86 -18.51
CA SER A 77 6.86 24.40 -18.73
C SER A 77 7.54 23.57 -17.62
N ALA A 78 7.75 24.16 -16.44
CA ALA A 78 8.38 23.50 -15.32
C ALA A 78 7.38 22.63 -14.56
N VAL A 79 7.80 21.45 -14.12
CA VAL A 79 6.99 20.59 -13.24
C VAL A 79 6.91 21.22 -11.85
N THR A 80 5.70 21.54 -11.39
CA THR A 80 5.43 22.14 -10.07
C THR A 80 4.93 21.11 -9.06
N ARG A 81 4.27 20.06 -9.53
CA ARG A 81 3.76 18.95 -8.72
C ARG A 81 3.86 17.64 -9.46
N LEU A 82 4.20 16.58 -8.72
CA LEU A 82 4.22 15.20 -9.19
C LEU A 82 3.42 14.34 -8.23
N LEU A 83 2.48 13.57 -8.76
CA LEU A 83 1.74 12.54 -8.01
C LEU A 83 1.81 11.22 -8.76
N ILE A 84 1.68 10.12 -8.02
CA ILE A 84 1.69 8.76 -8.57
C ILE A 84 0.25 8.25 -8.46
N PRO A 85 -0.49 8.15 -9.58
CA PRO A 85 -1.87 7.68 -9.56
C PRO A 85 -1.98 6.18 -9.28
N HIS A 86 -3.13 5.78 -8.75
CA HIS A 86 -3.53 4.38 -8.67
C HIS A 86 -4.10 3.91 -10.02
N VAL A 87 -3.73 2.72 -10.46
CA VAL A 87 -4.41 2.02 -11.55
C VAL A 87 -5.23 0.91 -10.92
N ALA A 88 -6.56 1.08 -10.86
CA ALA A 88 -7.41 0.18 -10.09
C ALA A 88 -8.84 0.13 -10.63
N ARG A 89 -9.57 -0.91 -10.20
CA ARG A 89 -11.03 -0.96 -10.32
C ARG A 89 -11.67 -0.22 -9.15
N VAL A 90 -12.71 0.55 -9.45
CA VAL A 90 -13.60 1.13 -8.42
C VAL A 90 -14.58 0.05 -8.00
N VAL A 91 -14.58 -0.33 -6.73
CA VAL A 91 -15.45 -1.42 -6.23
C VAL A 91 -16.65 -0.91 -5.43
N ASN A 92 -16.58 0.32 -4.94
CA ASN A 92 -17.69 0.95 -4.24
C ASN A 92 -17.57 2.48 -4.29
N VAL A 93 -18.70 3.17 -4.35
CA VAL A 93 -18.82 4.63 -4.24
C VAL A 93 -19.98 4.95 -3.30
N ARG A 94 -19.65 5.35 -2.08
CA ARG A 94 -20.61 5.59 -0.99
C ARG A 94 -20.72 7.10 -0.69
N PRO A 95 -21.93 7.67 -0.57
CA PRO A 95 -22.08 9.05 -0.14
C PRO A 95 -21.66 9.22 1.33
N LEU A 96 -21.14 10.40 1.66
CA LEU A 96 -20.82 10.85 3.01
C LEU A 96 -21.81 11.94 3.45
N ASP A 97 -21.90 12.17 4.77
CA ASP A 97 -22.83 13.13 5.35
C ASP A 97 -22.55 14.59 4.92
N ASP A 98 -21.30 14.89 4.56
CA ASP A 98 -20.87 16.21 4.05
C ASP A 98 -21.19 16.40 2.55
N GLY A 99 -21.88 15.44 1.93
CA GLY A 99 -22.18 15.42 0.50
C GLY A 99 -20.99 15.01 -0.37
N GLY A 100 -19.83 14.69 0.22
CA GLY A 100 -18.72 14.05 -0.48
C GLY A 100 -18.98 12.57 -0.75
N LEU A 101 -18.01 11.91 -1.37
CA LEU A 101 -18.04 10.46 -1.61
C LEU A 101 -16.82 9.79 -1.00
N GLU A 102 -17.02 8.60 -0.48
CA GLU A 102 -15.97 7.64 -0.19
C GLU A 102 -15.90 6.62 -1.32
N VAL A 103 -14.68 6.37 -1.80
CA VAL A 103 -14.42 5.52 -2.95
C VAL A 103 -13.52 4.38 -2.49
N ALA A 104 -13.95 3.15 -2.74
CA ALA A 104 -13.13 1.97 -2.48
C ALA A 104 -12.45 1.53 -3.79
N LEU A 105 -11.12 1.45 -3.78
CA LEU A 105 -10.32 0.90 -4.85
C LEU A 105 -9.97 -0.55 -4.54
N GLU A 106 -10.03 -1.42 -5.56
CA GLU A 106 -9.95 -2.87 -5.36
C GLU A 106 -8.76 -3.38 -4.53
N PRO A 107 -7.49 -3.02 -4.85
CA PRO A 107 -6.35 -3.51 -4.08
C PRO A 107 -6.13 -2.71 -2.79
N SER A 108 -6.65 -1.48 -2.72
CA SER A 108 -6.29 -0.55 -1.65
C SER A 108 -7.03 -0.85 -0.36
N HIS A 109 -6.32 -0.68 0.75
CA HIS A 109 -6.95 -0.64 2.06
C HIS A 109 -7.22 0.78 2.55
N ALA A 110 -6.68 1.78 1.87
CA ALA A 110 -6.83 3.19 2.20
C ALA A 110 -8.27 3.68 1.99
N ARG A 111 -8.59 4.78 2.66
CA ARG A 111 -9.84 5.51 2.45
C ARG A 111 -9.63 6.61 1.42
N HIS A 112 -10.27 6.51 0.26
CA HIS A 112 -10.21 7.51 -0.79
C HIS A 112 -11.47 8.38 -0.80
N LEU A 113 -11.32 9.68 -1.03
CA LEU A 113 -12.38 10.67 -0.84
C LEU A 113 -12.56 11.56 -2.06
N LEU A 114 -13.76 11.69 -2.58
CA LEU A 114 -14.11 12.79 -3.48
C LEU A 114 -14.85 13.86 -2.68
N ARG A 115 -14.21 15.01 -2.44
CA ARG A 115 -14.78 16.10 -1.63
C ARG A 115 -15.84 16.85 -2.41
N ARG A 116 -16.99 17.14 -1.79
CA ARG A 116 -18.08 17.91 -2.40
C ARG A 116 -17.64 19.25 -3.00
N GLY A 117 -16.66 19.91 -2.37
CA GLY A 117 -16.10 21.19 -2.81
C GLY A 117 -15.07 21.10 -3.94
N ALA A 118 -14.77 19.91 -4.47
CA ALA A 118 -13.86 19.78 -5.61
C ALA A 118 -14.43 20.47 -6.85
N ALA A 119 -13.60 21.22 -7.58
CA ALA A 119 -14.04 22.02 -8.73
C ALA A 119 -14.74 21.18 -9.81
N ASP A 120 -14.26 19.95 -10.04
CA ASP A 120 -14.81 19.02 -11.03
C ASP A 120 -15.62 17.87 -10.39
N PHE A 121 -16.18 18.08 -9.18
CA PHE A 121 -16.88 17.04 -8.41
C PHE A 121 -17.88 16.23 -9.24
N ALA A 122 -18.77 16.91 -9.98
CA ALA A 122 -19.85 16.24 -10.72
C ALA A 122 -19.32 15.33 -11.85
N GLU A 123 -18.23 15.73 -12.51
CA GLU A 123 -17.63 14.93 -13.58
C GLU A 123 -16.84 13.75 -13.00
N LEU A 124 -16.06 13.98 -11.93
CA LEU A 124 -15.33 12.92 -11.24
C LEU A 124 -16.29 11.88 -10.64
N GLU A 125 -17.39 12.31 -10.01
CA GLU A 125 -18.42 11.42 -9.50
C GLU A 125 -19.01 10.54 -10.61
N LYS A 126 -19.36 11.15 -11.75
CA LYS A 126 -19.90 10.43 -12.90
C LYS A 126 -18.93 9.36 -13.39
N GLN A 127 -17.66 9.70 -13.56
CA GLN A 127 -16.62 8.77 -14.01
C GLN A 127 -16.40 7.62 -13.03
N LEU A 128 -16.35 7.90 -11.73
CA LEU A 128 -16.20 6.88 -10.68
C LEU A 128 -17.38 5.91 -10.63
N ARG A 129 -18.62 6.44 -10.72
CA ARG A 129 -19.83 5.62 -10.73
C ARG A 129 -19.93 4.76 -11.98
N GLU A 130 -19.52 5.31 -13.13
CA GLU A 130 -19.49 4.56 -14.37
C GLU A 130 -18.44 3.44 -14.32
N ALA A 131 -17.21 3.74 -13.90
CA ALA A 131 -16.16 2.74 -13.72
C ALA A 131 -16.57 1.63 -12.74
N MET A 132 -17.28 1.98 -11.66
CA MET A 132 -17.85 1.00 -10.71
C MET A 132 -18.90 0.11 -11.37
N ARG A 133 -19.76 0.68 -12.22
CA ARG A 133 -20.84 -0.03 -12.91
C ARG A 133 -20.30 -0.98 -13.99
N THR A 134 -19.30 -0.55 -14.74
CA THR A 134 -18.71 -1.33 -15.84
C THR A 134 -17.63 -2.31 -15.37
N GLY A 135 -17.02 -2.07 -14.20
CA GLY A 135 -15.86 -2.81 -13.73
C GLY A 135 -14.58 -2.46 -14.49
N GLU A 136 -14.58 -1.37 -15.24
CA GLU A 136 -13.42 -0.88 -15.97
C GLU A 136 -12.30 -0.43 -15.02
N VAL A 137 -11.07 -0.58 -15.51
CA VAL A 137 -9.88 -0.13 -14.79
C VAL A 137 -9.68 1.34 -15.13
N VAL A 138 -9.43 2.15 -14.11
CA VAL A 138 -9.22 3.58 -14.23
C VAL A 138 -7.92 4.00 -13.56
N ILE A 139 -7.38 5.12 -14.00
CA ILE A 139 -6.33 5.86 -13.34
C ILE A 139 -7.01 6.82 -12.36
N VAL A 140 -6.71 6.71 -11.07
CA VAL A 140 -7.25 7.58 -10.00
C VAL A 140 -6.09 8.30 -9.36
N THR A 141 -6.08 9.63 -9.47
CA THR A 141 -5.09 10.49 -8.82
C THR A 141 -5.67 11.08 -7.56
N GLU A 142 -4.93 10.97 -6.46
CA GLU A 142 -5.26 11.58 -5.18
C GLU A 142 -4.12 12.46 -4.67
N ASP A 143 -4.45 13.43 -3.81
CA ASP A 143 -3.46 14.12 -2.98
C ASP A 143 -3.08 13.31 -1.73
N ASP A 144 -2.11 13.79 -0.93
CA ASP A 144 -1.67 13.10 0.29
C ASP A 144 -2.71 13.06 1.41
N ALA A 145 -3.83 13.77 1.27
CA ALA A 145 -4.97 13.68 2.17
C ALA A 145 -6.05 12.72 1.61
N HIS A 146 -5.69 11.92 0.60
CA HIS A 146 -6.54 10.97 -0.11
C HIS A 146 -7.75 11.61 -0.79
N ASN A 147 -7.69 12.91 -1.11
CA ASN A 147 -8.72 13.52 -1.94
C ASN A 147 -8.45 13.19 -3.41
N ILE A 148 -9.42 12.56 -4.06
CA ILE A 148 -9.41 12.29 -5.49
C ILE A 148 -9.53 13.63 -6.23
N ILE A 149 -8.55 13.89 -7.10
CA ILE A 149 -8.46 15.14 -7.87
C ILE A 149 -8.57 14.93 -9.38
N ASP A 150 -8.33 13.71 -9.88
CA ASP A 150 -8.41 13.37 -11.31
C ASP A 150 -8.74 11.89 -11.48
N VAL A 151 -9.58 11.56 -12.46
CA VAL A 151 -9.95 10.19 -12.85
C VAL A 151 -9.89 10.09 -14.37
N ARG A 152 -9.25 9.04 -14.88
CA ARG A 152 -9.14 8.79 -16.33
C ARG A 152 -9.31 7.31 -16.65
N GLY A 153 -9.80 7.01 -17.85
CA GLY A 153 -9.81 5.64 -18.36
C GLY A 153 -8.39 5.06 -18.48
N PHE A 154 -8.27 3.75 -18.32
CA PHE A 154 -7.02 3.01 -18.53
C PHE A 154 -7.21 1.90 -19.57
N THR A 155 -6.36 1.87 -20.59
CA THR A 155 -6.36 0.86 -21.65
C THR A 155 -5.10 -0.01 -21.58
N PRO A 156 -5.20 -1.28 -21.14
CA PRO A 156 -4.05 -2.19 -21.07
C PRO A 156 -3.35 -2.32 -22.43
N GLY A 157 -2.02 -2.21 -22.43
CA GLY A 157 -1.21 -2.15 -23.65
C GLY A 157 -0.82 -0.71 -23.97
N PRO A 158 -1.69 0.10 -24.60
CA PRO A 158 -1.39 1.50 -24.89
C PRO A 158 -1.00 2.34 -23.67
N ASP A 159 -1.60 2.05 -22.51
CA ASP A 159 -1.35 2.76 -21.24
C ASP A 159 -0.40 2.02 -20.29
N GLY A 160 0.20 0.93 -20.75
CA GLY A 160 1.07 0.08 -19.94
C GLY A 160 0.41 -1.25 -19.53
N PRO A 161 1.14 -2.10 -18.80
CA PRO A 161 0.61 -3.37 -18.32
C PRO A 161 -0.45 -3.14 -17.23
N LEU A 162 -1.45 -4.01 -17.20
CA LEU A 162 -2.40 -4.02 -16.09
C LEU A 162 -1.66 -4.39 -14.79
N PRO A 163 -1.84 -3.65 -13.68
CA PRO A 163 -1.31 -4.06 -12.39
C PRO A 163 -1.86 -5.44 -11.98
N PRO A 164 -1.16 -6.18 -11.11
CA PRO A 164 -1.72 -7.38 -10.50
C PRO A 164 -2.90 -7.00 -9.60
N LEU A 165 -4.12 -7.26 -10.08
CA LEU A 165 -5.35 -6.98 -9.34
C LEU A 165 -5.92 -8.26 -8.72
N PRO A 166 -6.65 -8.15 -7.58
CA PRO A 166 -7.41 -9.27 -7.04
C PRO A 166 -8.37 -9.90 -8.07
N PRO A 167 -8.75 -11.18 -7.90
CA PRO A 167 -9.73 -11.84 -8.76
C PRO A 167 -11.07 -11.09 -8.77
N PHE A 168 -11.62 -10.86 -9.96
CA PHE A 168 -12.90 -10.18 -10.15
C PHE A 168 -13.86 -11.02 -11.01
N PRO A 169 -15.16 -11.12 -10.66
CA PRO A 169 -15.77 -10.65 -9.41
C PRO A 169 -15.22 -11.38 -8.20
N ARG A 170 -15.27 -10.75 -7.01
CA ARG A 170 -14.79 -11.37 -5.76
C ARG A 170 -15.45 -12.74 -5.59
N PRO A 171 -14.68 -13.84 -5.47
CA PRO A 171 -15.26 -15.16 -5.29
C PRO A 171 -16.10 -15.17 -4.01
N LYS A 172 -17.33 -15.69 -4.08
CA LYS A 172 -18.08 -16.00 -2.86
C LYS A 172 -17.29 -17.06 -2.09
N PRO A 173 -17.12 -16.91 -0.76
CA PRO A 173 -16.56 -17.99 0.03
C PRO A 173 -17.41 -19.25 -0.22
N PRO A 174 -16.81 -20.44 -0.36
CA PRO A 174 -17.59 -21.65 -0.54
C PRO A 174 -18.57 -21.80 0.62
N GLU A 175 -19.85 -21.98 0.32
CA GLU A 175 -20.87 -22.34 1.30
C GLU A 175 -20.69 -23.82 1.62
N TRP A 176 -19.98 -24.12 2.70
CA TRP A 176 -19.83 -25.50 3.15
C TRP A 176 -21.14 -25.93 3.82
N PRO A 177 -21.74 -27.08 3.44
CA PRO A 177 -22.91 -27.61 4.12
C PRO A 177 -22.62 -27.74 5.63
N TRP A 178 -23.57 -27.30 6.45
CA TRP A 178 -23.50 -27.27 7.92
C TRP A 178 -22.94 -28.57 8.58
N PRO A 179 -23.22 -29.81 8.11
CA PRO A 179 -22.68 -31.00 8.78
C PRO A 179 -21.17 -31.23 8.57
N LEU A 180 -20.57 -30.78 7.46
CA LEU A 180 -19.14 -31.02 7.16
C LEU A 180 -18.20 -30.13 7.98
N ARG A 181 -18.64 -28.92 8.30
CA ARG A 181 -17.86 -27.93 9.07
C ARG A 181 -17.65 -28.38 10.51
N TRP A 182 -18.68 -28.98 11.11
CA TRP A 182 -18.61 -29.55 12.46
C TRP A 182 -17.71 -30.79 12.51
N ILE A 183 -17.81 -31.70 11.53
CA ILE A 183 -16.99 -32.92 11.46
C ILE A 183 -15.50 -32.60 11.30
N LEU A 184 -15.13 -31.61 10.48
CA LEU A 184 -13.74 -31.18 10.31
C LEU A 184 -13.17 -30.51 11.56
N GLU A 185 -13.96 -29.71 12.27
CA GLU A 185 -13.55 -29.13 13.56
C GLU A 185 -13.45 -30.19 14.66
N LEU A 186 -14.31 -31.22 14.63
CA LEU A 186 -14.23 -32.36 15.55
C LEU A 186 -12.97 -33.21 15.29
N LEU A 187 -12.64 -33.50 14.03
CA LEU A 187 -11.44 -34.23 13.64
C LEU A 187 -10.15 -33.46 13.97
N LYS A 188 -10.13 -32.13 13.79
CA LYS A 188 -9.02 -31.27 14.25
C LYS A 188 -8.89 -31.27 15.77
N ARG A 189 -9.99 -31.37 16.52
CA ARG A 189 -9.99 -31.48 17.99
C ARG A 189 -9.50 -32.84 18.47
N LEU A 190 -9.90 -33.92 17.80
CA LEU A 190 -9.47 -35.30 18.10
C LEU A 190 -7.99 -35.54 17.80
N TRP A 191 -7.44 -34.88 16.77
CA TRP A 191 -5.99 -34.94 16.47
C TRP A 191 -5.14 -34.07 17.41
N ARG A 192 -5.76 -33.30 18.30
CA ARG A 192 -5.12 -32.43 19.31
C ARG A 192 -5.08 -33.04 20.72
N TRP A 193 -5.19 -34.36 20.85
CA TRP A 193 -5.03 -35.07 22.13
C TRP A 193 -3.55 -35.48 22.36
N PRO A 194 -3.03 -35.51 23.60
CA PRO A 194 -1.88 -34.71 24.00
C PRO A 194 -0.70 -35.64 24.33
N TRP A 195 0.14 -35.93 23.36
CA TRP A 195 1.36 -36.68 23.62
C TRP A 195 2.46 -35.69 24.04
N TRP A 196 2.54 -35.32 25.32
CA TRP A 196 3.65 -34.56 25.93
C TRP A 196 3.87 -33.14 25.31
N PRO A 197 4.55 -32.15 25.94
CA PRO A 197 4.34 -30.73 25.60
C PRO A 197 5.18 -30.22 24.42
N TRP A 198 5.30 -31.00 23.34
CA TRP A 198 6.06 -30.63 22.13
C TRP A 198 5.52 -29.38 21.42
N TRP A 199 4.22 -29.09 21.58
CA TRP A 199 3.59 -27.90 21.00
C TRP A 199 4.08 -26.59 21.61
N TRP A 200 4.46 -26.58 22.90
CA TRP A 200 5.05 -25.41 23.55
C TRP A 200 6.48 -25.16 23.04
N PHE A 201 7.23 -26.24 22.81
CA PHE A 201 8.57 -26.15 22.20
C PHE A 201 8.55 -25.65 20.76
N ARG A 202 7.46 -25.86 20.01
CA ARG A 202 7.25 -25.36 18.64
C ARG A 202 7.06 -23.84 18.55
N CYS A 203 6.68 -23.17 19.64
CA CYS A 203 6.53 -21.72 19.68
C CYS A 203 7.85 -21.05 20.09
N LEU A 204 8.06 -19.83 19.60
CA LEU A 204 9.28 -19.06 19.82
C LEU A 204 9.37 -18.52 21.25
N SER A 205 10.59 -18.29 21.75
CA SER A 205 10.76 -17.45 22.95
C SER A 205 10.42 -15.99 22.64
N ALA A 206 10.07 -15.21 23.67
CA ALA A 206 9.87 -13.76 23.52
C ALA A 206 11.11 -13.07 22.92
N THR A 207 12.31 -13.44 23.37
CA THR A 207 13.57 -12.93 22.82
C THR A 207 13.73 -13.23 21.33
N ARG A 208 13.42 -14.46 20.89
CA ARG A 208 13.50 -14.82 19.47
C ARG A 208 12.45 -14.08 18.64
N ALA A 209 11.25 -13.88 19.19
CA ALA A 209 10.21 -13.08 18.53
C ALA A 209 10.65 -11.62 18.36
N GLN A 210 11.30 -11.01 19.36
CA GLN A 210 11.87 -9.67 19.25
C GLN A 210 12.99 -9.61 18.20
N GLN A 211 13.91 -10.57 18.18
CA GLN A 211 14.96 -10.62 17.15
C GLN A 211 14.39 -10.67 15.73
N ILE A 212 13.30 -11.43 15.53
CA ILE A 212 12.63 -11.48 14.22
C ILE A 212 11.95 -10.15 13.91
N PHE A 213 11.31 -9.53 14.90
CA PHE A 213 10.75 -8.19 14.75
C PHE A 213 11.81 -7.17 14.33
N ASP A 214 12.93 -7.13 15.03
CA ASP A 214 14.05 -6.22 14.75
C ASP A 214 14.62 -6.49 13.35
N ALA A 215 14.73 -7.76 12.94
CA ALA A 215 15.16 -8.13 11.60
C ALA A 215 14.18 -7.64 10.52
N MET A 216 12.87 -7.72 10.75
CA MET A 216 11.89 -7.14 9.81
C MET A 216 11.99 -5.63 9.79
N ASN A 217 12.07 -4.98 10.96
CA ASN A 217 12.18 -3.53 11.07
C ASN A 217 13.46 -2.99 10.41
N ALA A 218 14.57 -3.72 10.46
CA ALA A 218 15.82 -3.38 9.79
C ALA A 218 15.70 -3.34 8.25
N THR A 219 14.64 -3.91 7.68
CA THR A 219 14.37 -3.80 6.23
C THR A 219 13.66 -2.50 5.84
N THR A 220 13.36 -1.60 6.79
CA THR A 220 12.67 -0.33 6.52
C THR A 220 13.36 0.49 5.44
N CYS A 221 12.59 0.98 4.47
CA CYS A 221 13.09 1.87 3.43
C CYS A 221 13.60 3.20 3.98
N ASN A 222 14.74 3.66 3.44
CA ASN A 222 15.10 5.07 3.51
C ASN A 222 14.11 5.88 2.65
N PRO A 223 13.39 6.88 3.18
CA PRO A 223 12.35 7.59 2.43
C PRO A 223 12.83 8.35 1.20
N LEU A 224 14.09 8.79 1.13
CA LEU A 224 14.59 9.62 0.02
C LEU A 224 15.23 8.79 -1.10
N THR A 225 15.82 7.65 -0.78
CA THR A 225 16.57 6.82 -1.74
C THR A 225 15.89 5.50 -2.07
N VAL A 226 14.98 5.02 -1.20
CA VAL A 226 14.13 3.83 -1.35
C VAL A 226 14.79 2.63 -2.08
N PRO A 227 16.00 2.18 -1.65
CA PRO A 227 16.73 1.14 -2.36
C PRO A 227 15.99 -0.20 -2.29
N ALA A 228 15.81 -0.88 -3.41
CA ALA A 228 15.38 -2.28 -3.37
C ALA A 228 16.50 -3.15 -2.75
N PRO A 229 16.21 -4.15 -1.88
CA PRO A 229 14.89 -4.66 -1.50
C PRO A 229 14.42 -4.22 -0.09
N CYS A 230 14.13 -2.93 0.14
CA CYS A 230 13.57 -2.45 1.42
C CYS A 230 12.03 -2.57 1.52
N ILE A 231 11.45 -2.58 2.71
CA ILE A 231 9.98 -2.57 2.92
C ILE A 231 9.53 -1.15 3.34
N PRO A 232 8.55 -0.54 2.66
CA PRO A 232 8.13 0.84 2.93
C PRO A 232 7.20 0.92 4.15
N PHE A 233 7.68 0.54 5.34
CA PHE A 233 6.90 0.65 6.60
C PHE A 233 6.55 2.09 6.96
N LEU A 234 7.37 3.05 6.52
CA LEU A 234 7.14 4.49 6.69
C LEU A 234 6.11 5.08 5.71
N TYR A 235 5.45 4.25 4.90
CA TYR A 235 4.29 4.61 4.09
C TYR A 235 3.08 3.78 4.56
N PRO A 236 2.41 4.20 5.65
CA PRO A 236 1.35 3.40 6.27
C PRO A 236 0.04 3.42 5.47
N ASP A 237 -0.14 4.40 4.60
CA ASP A 237 -1.39 4.74 3.92
C ASP A 237 -1.99 3.58 3.15
N ASP A 238 -1.13 2.82 2.45
CA ASP A 238 -1.59 1.69 1.66
C ASP A 238 -0.49 0.59 1.51
N GLY A 239 -0.83 -0.58 0.96
CA GLY A 239 0.14 -1.66 0.65
C GLY A 239 0.42 -2.68 1.75
N CYS A 240 -0.42 -2.78 2.78
CA CYS A 240 -0.17 -3.66 3.94
C CYS A 240 -0.01 -5.14 3.57
N TRP A 241 -0.78 -5.65 2.61
CA TRP A 241 -0.72 -7.04 2.16
C TRP A 241 0.64 -7.38 1.54
N ALA A 242 1.22 -6.48 0.74
CA ALA A 242 2.54 -6.66 0.13
C ALA A 242 3.64 -6.64 1.20
N ARG A 243 3.59 -5.70 2.15
CA ARG A 243 4.51 -5.66 3.30
C ARG A 243 4.42 -6.95 4.12
N ALA A 244 3.21 -7.39 4.45
CA ALA A 244 2.97 -8.60 5.22
C ALA A 244 3.47 -9.85 4.49
N HIS A 245 3.27 -9.94 3.17
CA HIS A 245 3.72 -11.10 2.40
C HIS A 245 5.25 -11.18 2.32
N GLU A 246 5.93 -10.05 2.12
CA GLU A 246 7.39 -10.00 2.12
C GLU A 246 7.98 -10.32 3.51
N MET A 247 7.38 -9.80 4.58
CA MET A 247 7.77 -10.19 5.94
C MET A 247 7.60 -11.71 6.15
N CYS A 248 6.50 -12.30 5.69
CA CYS A 248 6.32 -13.75 5.76
C CYS A 248 7.43 -14.51 5.01
N ARG A 249 7.84 -14.04 3.81
CA ARG A 249 8.95 -14.63 3.04
C ARG A 249 10.25 -14.64 3.83
N LEU A 250 10.62 -13.49 4.39
CA LEU A 250 11.84 -13.33 5.15
C LEU A 250 11.82 -14.19 6.42
N MET A 251 10.69 -14.23 7.12
CA MET A 251 10.49 -15.11 8.27
C MET A 251 10.64 -16.60 7.93
N LEU A 252 10.09 -17.05 6.79
CA LEU A 252 10.28 -18.42 6.31
C LEU A 252 11.77 -18.71 6.03
N ASN A 253 12.49 -17.77 5.42
CA ASN A 253 13.95 -17.89 5.21
C ASN A 253 14.75 -17.90 6.52
N MET A 254 14.21 -17.31 7.59
CA MET A 254 14.78 -17.39 8.94
C MET A 254 14.41 -18.69 9.69
N GLY A 255 13.72 -19.63 9.03
CA GLY A 255 13.35 -20.94 9.58
C GLY A 255 12.16 -20.90 10.54
N VAL A 256 11.33 -19.86 10.50
CA VAL A 256 10.09 -19.79 11.31
C VAL A 256 8.85 -19.91 10.44
N THR A 257 7.71 -20.25 11.07
CA THR A 257 6.43 -20.51 10.37
C THR A 257 5.42 -19.40 10.70
N PRO A 258 5.42 -18.28 9.96
CA PRO A 258 4.45 -17.23 10.17
C PRO A 258 3.04 -17.66 9.75
N LYS A 259 2.05 -16.92 10.25
CA LYS A 259 0.67 -16.85 9.74
C LYS A 259 0.34 -15.39 9.44
N LYS A 260 -0.89 -15.09 9.03
CA LYS A 260 -1.38 -13.71 8.97
C LYS A 260 -2.61 -13.52 9.83
N VAL A 261 -2.74 -12.32 10.40
CA VAL A 261 -3.99 -11.81 10.95
C VAL A 261 -4.47 -10.64 10.11
N TRP A 262 -5.73 -10.69 9.72
CA TRP A 262 -6.43 -9.64 9.02
C TRP A 262 -7.41 -8.98 9.98
N ILE A 263 -7.49 -7.67 9.96
CA ILE A 263 -8.55 -6.91 10.61
C ILE A 263 -9.44 -6.28 9.54
N GLN A 264 -10.76 -6.40 9.70
CA GLN A 264 -11.73 -5.71 8.86
C GLN A 264 -12.49 -4.71 9.71
N ALA A 265 -12.58 -3.47 9.24
CA ALA A 265 -13.36 -2.44 9.91
C ALA A 265 -14.84 -2.87 9.98
N SER A 266 -15.47 -2.63 11.14
CA SER A 266 -16.93 -2.56 11.20
C SER A 266 -17.41 -1.21 10.70
N THR A 267 -16.62 -0.15 10.95
CA THR A 267 -16.93 1.21 10.52
C THR A 267 -15.73 1.81 9.77
N ARG A 268 -14.61 2.00 10.48
CA ARG A 268 -13.35 2.51 9.94
C ARG A 268 -12.22 2.23 10.92
N LEU A 269 -11.07 1.80 10.40
CA LEU A 269 -9.83 1.78 11.17
C LEU A 269 -9.21 3.17 11.11
N HIS A 270 -8.73 3.66 12.25
CA HIS A 270 -8.08 4.95 12.38
C HIS A 270 -6.84 4.80 13.26
N VAL A 271 -5.69 5.18 12.72
CA VAL A 271 -4.40 5.06 13.41
C VAL A 271 -3.70 6.41 13.38
N ASN A 272 -3.36 6.94 14.57
CA ASN A 272 -2.43 8.06 14.68
C ASN A 272 -1.02 7.59 14.31
N THR A 273 -0.34 8.33 13.45
CA THR A 273 0.99 7.98 12.98
C THR A 273 1.81 9.21 12.66
N LYS A 274 3.10 9.15 12.95
CA LYS A 274 4.06 10.18 12.52
C LYS A 274 4.50 10.01 11.07
N ASN A 275 4.03 8.96 10.38
CA ASN A 275 4.49 8.62 9.03
C ASN A 275 3.55 9.10 7.92
N SER A 276 2.49 9.83 8.28
CA SER A 276 1.59 10.51 7.34
C SER A 276 1.59 12.01 7.66
N PRO A 277 1.56 12.90 6.65
CA PRO A 277 1.48 14.34 6.89
C PRO A 277 0.16 14.76 7.52
N ALA A 278 -0.89 13.94 7.42
CA ALA A 278 -2.14 14.14 8.14
C ALA A 278 -2.06 13.74 9.62
N CYS A 279 -0.93 13.18 10.07
CA CYS A 279 -0.71 12.62 11.42
C CYS A 279 -1.60 11.42 11.79
N PHE A 280 -2.40 10.94 10.85
CA PHE A 280 -3.20 9.73 10.97
C PHE A 280 -3.37 9.08 9.59
N VAL A 281 -3.82 7.83 9.60
CA VAL A 281 -4.26 7.09 8.42
C VAL A 281 -5.57 6.37 8.71
N GLU A 282 -6.32 6.10 7.65
CA GLU A 282 -7.64 5.48 7.74
C GLU A 282 -7.78 4.35 6.76
N TRP A 283 -8.32 3.23 7.24
CA TRP A 283 -8.38 2.01 6.45
C TRP A 283 -9.72 1.29 6.57
N GLY A 284 -10.09 0.56 5.50
CA GLY A 284 -11.17 -0.41 5.54
C GLY A 284 -10.76 -1.75 6.15
N TRP A 285 -9.47 -2.09 6.08
CA TRP A 285 -8.90 -3.33 6.58
C TRP A 285 -7.38 -3.20 6.74
N HIS A 286 -6.73 -4.10 7.47
CA HIS A 286 -5.27 -4.15 7.57
C HIS A 286 -4.81 -5.60 7.78
N VAL A 287 -3.53 -5.89 7.53
CA VAL A 287 -2.97 -7.22 7.68
C VAL A 287 -1.52 -7.17 8.14
N ALA A 288 -1.16 -8.10 9.02
CA ALA A 288 0.20 -8.29 9.48
C ALA A 288 0.50 -9.78 9.74
N PRO A 289 1.78 -10.19 9.65
CA PRO A 289 2.22 -11.52 10.06
C PRO A 289 2.00 -11.75 11.56
N THR A 290 1.77 -13.02 11.92
CA THR A 290 1.74 -13.47 13.31
C THR A 290 2.70 -14.63 13.53
N LEU A 291 3.31 -14.69 14.72
CA LEU A 291 4.15 -15.78 15.18
C LEU A 291 3.59 -16.37 16.48
N CYS A 292 3.71 -17.69 16.64
CA CYS A 292 3.47 -18.31 17.93
C CYS A 292 4.64 -18.04 18.87
N VAL A 293 4.37 -17.43 20.02
CA VAL A 293 5.34 -17.08 21.04
C VAL A 293 4.93 -17.72 22.37
N ARG A 294 5.89 -18.19 23.15
CA ARG A 294 5.66 -18.72 24.50
C ARG A 294 5.20 -17.60 25.41
N GLY A 295 4.10 -17.84 26.12
CA GLY A 295 3.52 -16.91 27.08
C GLY A 295 4.31 -16.85 28.39
N PRO A 296 3.91 -15.98 29.33
CA PRO A 296 4.62 -15.76 30.58
C PRO A 296 4.60 -16.97 31.53
N HIS A 297 3.59 -17.85 31.41
CA HIS A 297 3.50 -19.06 32.22
C HIS A 297 3.90 -20.30 31.42
N PHE A 298 4.33 -21.33 32.14
CA PHE A 298 4.67 -22.63 31.57
C PHE A 298 3.48 -23.20 30.79
N PHE A 299 3.74 -23.70 29.58
CA PHE A 299 2.73 -24.17 28.63
C PHE A 299 1.70 -23.13 28.17
N GLN A 300 1.92 -21.83 28.38
CA GLN A 300 1.13 -20.82 27.67
C GLN A 300 1.80 -20.47 26.34
N THR A 301 0.98 -20.21 25.32
CA THR A 301 1.42 -19.66 24.04
C THR A 301 0.47 -18.57 23.59
N GLN A 302 0.98 -17.63 22.80
CA GLN A 302 0.26 -16.48 22.31
C GLN A 302 0.64 -16.21 20.86
N GLN A 303 -0.34 -15.82 20.04
CA GLN A 303 -0.08 -15.29 18.71
C GLN A 303 0.29 -13.82 18.83
N MET A 304 1.53 -13.50 18.49
CA MET A 304 2.06 -12.15 18.49
C MET A 304 2.14 -11.62 17.07
N VAL A 305 1.66 -10.40 16.86
CA VAL A 305 1.68 -9.68 15.59
C VAL A 305 3.04 -9.00 15.42
N ILE A 306 3.61 -9.12 14.22
CA ILE A 306 4.85 -8.46 13.81
C ILE A 306 4.49 -7.39 12.79
N ASP A 307 4.45 -6.13 13.23
CA ASP A 307 4.06 -5.00 12.38
C ASP A 307 4.91 -3.75 12.67
N PRO A 308 6.07 -3.61 12.00
CA PRO A 308 6.93 -2.43 12.12
C PRO A 308 6.29 -1.12 11.65
N SER A 309 5.16 -1.17 10.93
CA SER A 309 4.46 0.08 10.54
C SER A 309 3.66 0.70 11.68
N LEU A 310 3.35 -0.08 12.72
CA LEU A 310 2.52 0.34 13.86
C LEU A 310 3.23 0.23 15.22
N PHE A 311 4.24 -0.63 15.34
CA PHE A 311 4.85 -0.97 16.62
C PHE A 311 6.38 -1.02 16.52
N THR A 312 7.04 -1.12 17.67
CA THR A 312 8.50 -1.33 17.79
C THR A 312 8.85 -2.68 18.43
N THR A 313 7.85 -3.50 18.73
CA THR A 313 7.96 -4.81 19.39
C THR A 313 6.83 -5.72 18.89
N PRO A 314 6.97 -7.05 18.95
CA PRO A 314 5.83 -7.95 18.83
C PRO A 314 4.74 -7.57 19.84
N VAL A 315 3.48 -7.55 19.41
CA VAL A 315 2.33 -7.24 20.27
C VAL A 315 1.25 -8.30 20.16
N SER A 316 0.34 -8.34 21.14
CA SER A 316 -0.82 -9.23 21.05
C SER A 316 -1.77 -8.83 19.92
N LYS A 317 -2.56 -9.77 19.40
CA LYS A 317 -3.67 -9.43 18.46
C LYS A 317 -4.65 -8.40 19.04
N ALA A 318 -4.90 -8.44 20.34
CA ALA A 318 -5.79 -7.49 21.01
C ALA A 318 -5.20 -6.07 21.04
N THR A 319 -3.91 -5.95 21.35
CA THR A 319 -3.15 -4.69 21.32
C THR A 319 -3.09 -4.14 19.89
N TRP A 320 -2.77 -4.99 18.92
CA TRP A 320 -2.72 -4.62 17.50
C TRP A 320 -4.09 -4.17 16.97
N LYS A 321 -5.19 -4.84 17.35
CA LYS A 321 -6.55 -4.38 17.04
C LYS A 321 -6.86 -3.05 17.74
N GLY A 322 -6.49 -2.92 19.01
CA GLY A 322 -6.84 -1.77 19.84
C GLY A 322 -6.31 -0.43 19.32
N VAL A 323 -5.08 -0.39 18.80
CA VAL A 323 -4.50 0.86 18.25
C VAL A 323 -5.17 1.33 16.96
N GLN A 324 -5.95 0.47 16.29
CA GLN A 324 -6.62 0.77 15.03
C GLN A 324 -8.03 1.36 15.24
N GLY A 325 -8.46 1.55 16.49
CA GLY A 325 -9.57 2.45 16.82
C GLY A 325 -10.98 1.96 16.51
N ASP A 326 -11.17 0.71 16.05
CA ASP A 326 -12.50 0.14 15.79
C ASP A 326 -12.81 -1.04 16.72
N PRO A 327 -13.60 -0.81 17.80
CA PRO A 327 -14.01 -1.88 18.71
C PRO A 327 -14.81 -3.00 18.03
N GLY A 328 -15.59 -2.65 17.00
CA GLY A 328 -16.45 -3.57 16.24
C GLY A 328 -15.70 -4.39 15.19
N ALA A 329 -14.45 -4.04 14.88
CA ALA A 329 -13.67 -4.72 13.84
C ALA A 329 -13.50 -6.23 14.11
N SER A 330 -13.58 -7.03 13.05
CA SER A 330 -13.36 -8.49 13.11
C SER A 330 -11.91 -8.84 12.82
N LEU A 331 -11.44 -9.93 13.44
CA LEU A 331 -10.13 -10.52 13.15
C LEU A 331 -10.30 -11.86 12.44
N THR A 332 -9.55 -12.06 11.36
CA THR A 332 -9.50 -13.31 10.60
C THR A 332 -8.06 -13.80 10.52
N ASP A 333 -7.76 -14.99 11.05
CA ASP A 333 -6.45 -15.62 10.89
C ASP A 333 -6.38 -16.43 9.58
N THR A 334 -5.26 -16.35 8.86
CA THR A 334 -5.02 -17.14 7.64
C THR A 334 -3.63 -17.76 7.62
N ASP A 335 -3.42 -18.68 6.69
CA ASP A 335 -2.08 -19.16 6.34
C ASP A 335 -1.20 -18.02 5.78
N ALA A 336 0.12 -18.16 5.90
CA ALA A 336 1.08 -17.19 5.37
C ALA A 336 1.10 -17.11 3.83
N SER A 337 0.61 -18.12 3.11
CA SER A 337 0.51 -18.08 1.64
C SER A 337 -0.60 -17.17 1.13
N ILE A 338 -1.60 -16.83 1.96
CA ILE A 338 -2.69 -15.94 1.55
C ILE A 338 -2.14 -14.53 1.32
N TYR A 339 -2.32 -14.03 0.10
CA TYR A 339 -1.95 -12.69 -0.36
C TYR A 339 -3.17 -11.79 -0.46
N TRP A 340 -4.29 -12.32 -0.97
CA TRP A 340 -5.59 -11.66 -1.02
C TRP A 340 -6.58 -12.40 -0.12
N LEU A 341 -7.11 -11.74 0.91
CA LEU A 341 -8.08 -12.38 1.80
C LEU A 341 -9.35 -12.80 1.04
N TRP A 342 -9.93 -11.87 0.28
CA TRP A 342 -11.12 -12.16 -0.51
C TRP A 342 -10.75 -12.95 -1.75
N GLY A 343 -11.31 -14.16 -1.87
CA GLY A 343 -10.96 -15.12 -2.91
C GLY A 343 -9.77 -16.01 -2.57
N SER A 344 -9.17 -15.88 -1.39
CA SER A 344 -8.04 -16.71 -0.94
C SER A 344 -6.87 -16.76 -1.93
N GLY A 345 -6.61 -15.64 -2.61
CA GLY A 345 -5.55 -15.55 -3.62
C GLY A 345 -4.16 -15.63 -2.99
N THR A 346 -3.21 -16.27 -3.67
CA THR A 346 -1.82 -16.44 -3.23
C THR A 346 -0.85 -15.75 -4.21
N ASP A 347 0.39 -15.51 -3.78
CA ASP A 347 1.47 -14.95 -4.61
C ASP A 347 2.78 -15.75 -4.41
N PRO A 348 2.81 -17.04 -4.80
CA PRO A 348 3.92 -17.94 -4.45
C PRO A 348 5.26 -17.53 -5.07
N THR A 349 5.24 -16.76 -6.17
CA THR A 349 6.44 -16.26 -6.85
C THR A 349 6.83 -14.85 -6.42
N TYR A 350 6.08 -14.22 -5.50
CA TYR A 350 6.32 -12.86 -5.03
C TYR A 350 6.30 -11.79 -6.14
N THR A 351 5.66 -12.10 -7.27
CA THR A 351 5.61 -11.19 -8.43
C THR A 351 4.70 -10.01 -8.10
N GLN A 352 3.55 -10.26 -7.49
CA GLN A 352 2.62 -9.20 -7.09
C GLN A 352 3.19 -8.40 -5.92
N THR A 353 3.82 -9.09 -4.98
CA THR A 353 4.50 -8.49 -3.82
C THR A 353 5.57 -7.52 -4.29
N SER A 354 6.43 -7.94 -5.22
CA SER A 354 7.50 -7.10 -5.77
C SER A 354 6.95 -5.88 -6.51
N TYR A 355 5.87 -6.05 -7.29
CA TYR A 355 5.19 -4.94 -7.97
C TYR A 355 4.73 -3.88 -6.97
N TYR A 356 3.93 -4.27 -5.96
CA TYR A 356 3.37 -3.31 -5.01
C TYR A 356 4.44 -2.71 -4.08
N LEU A 357 5.46 -3.47 -3.67
CA LEU A 357 6.57 -2.90 -2.91
C LEU A 357 7.33 -1.84 -3.72
N ASN A 358 7.56 -2.06 -5.01
CA ASN A 358 8.19 -1.05 -5.87
C ASN A 358 7.29 0.19 -6.05
N TYR A 359 5.99 0.00 -6.21
CA TYR A 359 5.02 1.08 -6.29
C TYR A 359 5.02 1.93 -5.01
N TYR A 360 4.90 1.31 -3.82
CA TYR A 360 4.84 2.05 -2.55
C TYR A 360 6.20 2.60 -2.10
N ARG A 361 7.32 2.06 -2.59
CA ARG A 361 8.64 2.72 -2.49
C ARG A 361 8.63 4.07 -3.19
N LEU A 362 8.11 4.13 -4.43
CA LEU A 362 8.01 5.39 -5.15
C LEU A 362 7.01 6.37 -4.49
N GLN A 363 5.90 5.87 -3.93
CA GLN A 363 4.97 6.70 -3.16
C GLN A 363 5.63 7.32 -1.92
N LEU A 364 6.38 6.51 -1.15
CA LEU A 364 7.16 7.00 -0.01
C LEU A 364 8.17 8.08 -0.43
N GLN A 365 8.88 7.86 -1.54
CA GLN A 365 9.84 8.82 -2.06
C GLN A 365 9.17 10.11 -2.53
N SER A 366 8.06 10.01 -3.26
CA SER A 366 7.27 11.15 -3.71
C SER A 366 6.84 12.01 -2.54
N ARG A 367 6.31 11.40 -1.48
CA ARG A 367 5.93 12.09 -0.26
C ARG A 367 7.14 12.74 0.44
N ALA A 368 8.25 12.01 0.57
CA ALA A 368 9.43 12.51 1.24
C ALA A 368 10.05 13.72 0.52
N VAL A 369 10.00 13.73 -0.82
CA VAL A 369 10.42 14.88 -1.64
C VAL A 369 9.49 16.08 -1.45
N GLN A 370 8.19 15.85 -1.20
CA GLN A 370 7.21 16.92 -1.04
C GLN A 370 7.17 17.55 0.37
N TYR A 371 7.20 16.73 1.42
CA TYR A 371 7.00 17.20 2.81
C TYR A 371 8.20 16.96 3.73
N GLY A 372 9.29 16.40 3.21
CA GLY A 372 10.38 15.86 4.01
C GLY A 372 10.13 14.42 4.45
N SER A 373 11.18 13.78 4.96
CA SER A 373 11.15 12.38 5.37
C SER A 373 10.33 12.18 6.65
N PRO A 374 9.41 11.19 6.69
CA PRO A 374 8.85 10.73 7.95
C PRO A 374 9.94 10.09 8.84
N PRO A 375 9.77 10.07 10.18
CA PRO A 375 8.60 10.55 10.92
C PRO A 375 8.54 12.08 11.02
N TYR A 376 7.33 12.64 10.89
CA TYR A 376 7.05 14.07 10.97
C TYR A 376 6.99 14.55 12.41
N ALA A 377 7.88 15.49 12.77
CA ALA A 377 8.03 15.99 14.13
C ALA A 377 6.80 16.73 14.68
N TYR A 378 5.95 17.27 13.79
CA TYR A 378 4.72 17.97 14.19
C TYR A 378 3.57 17.02 14.53
N CYS A 379 3.71 15.72 14.23
CA CYS A 379 2.70 14.74 14.58
C CYS A 379 2.86 14.25 16.03
N PRO A 380 1.75 14.15 16.78
CA PRO A 380 1.75 13.82 18.21
C PRO A 380 2.40 12.47 18.51
#